data_AF-A0A554KSL4-F1
#
_entry.id   AF-A0A554KSL4-F1
#
_cell.length_a   1.000
_cell.length_b   1.000
_cell.length_c   1.000
_cell.angle_alpha   90.00
_cell.angle_beta   90.00
_cell.angle_gamma   90.00
#
_symmetry.space_group_name_H-M   'P 1'
#
loop_
_entity.id
_entity.type
_entity.pdbx_description
1 polymer ?
#
loop_
_entity_poly.entity_id
_entity_poly.type
_entity_poly.pdbx_seq_one_letter_code
_entity_poly.pdbx_strand_id
1 'polypeptide(L)'
;MSPLVKFFDKLEDQTRAGLSRSPITYAIIGGTSLVLFWRGMWMVADMLEAEGGWLGFWFSAPVSLAVSVAALLLTGLFVSFFIGDRIILTGLKHEKKLAEKTEKEVEEEESKIKELHAHIEHIEKQLDELAKK
;
A
#
# COMPACT_ATOMS: atom_id res chain seq x y z
N MET A 1 -25.82 -12.46 -7.08
CA MET A 1 -24.66 -13.16 -6.48
C MET A 1 -25.07 -14.55 -6.07
N SER A 2 -24.31 -15.56 -6.48
CA SER A 2 -24.57 -16.96 -6.12
C SER A 2 -24.46 -17.16 -4.59
N PRO A 3 -25.18 -18.13 -4.01
CA PRO A 3 -25.17 -18.38 -2.57
C PRO A 3 -23.77 -18.73 -2.03
N LEU A 4 -22.92 -19.35 -2.86
CA LEU A 4 -21.51 -19.62 -2.56
C LEU A 4 -20.72 -18.33 -2.31
N VAL A 5 -20.84 -17.33 -3.18
CA VAL A 5 -20.11 -16.06 -3.02
C VAL A 5 -20.49 -15.36 -1.71
N LYS A 6 -21.79 -15.36 -1.35
CA LYS A 6 -22.27 -14.76 -0.09
C LYS A 6 -21.74 -15.48 1.16
N PHE A 7 -21.51 -16.79 1.08
CA PHE A 7 -20.96 -17.57 2.18
C PHE A 7 -19.50 -17.22 2.43
N PHE A 8 -18.68 -17.16 1.37
CA PHE A 8 -17.27 -16.78 1.48
C PHE A 8 -17.10 -15.35 1.96
N ASP A 9 -17.89 -14.42 1.44
CA ASP A 9 -17.88 -13.00 1.83
C ASP A 9 -18.18 -12.83 3.33
N LYS A 10 -19.21 -13.51 3.85
CA LYS A 10 -19.56 -13.47 5.27
C LYS A 10 -18.49 -14.11 6.17
N LEU A 11 -17.85 -15.18 5.71
CA LEU A 11 -16.77 -15.85 6.44
C LEU A 11 -15.52 -14.97 6.48
N GLU A 12 -15.15 -14.37 5.35
CA GLU A 12 -14.03 -13.44 5.25
C GLU A 12 -14.21 -12.27 6.22
N ASP A 13 -15.37 -11.63 6.22
CA ASP A 13 -15.64 -10.49 7.10
C ASP A 13 -15.58 -10.85 8.58
N GLN A 14 -16.10 -12.01 8.98
CA GLN A 14 -15.99 -12.47 10.38
C GLN A 14 -14.54 -12.76 10.78
N THR A 15 -13.79 -13.40 9.89
CA THR A 15 -12.39 -13.77 10.15
C THR A 15 -11.52 -12.51 10.23
N ARG A 16 -11.75 -11.56 9.33
CA ARG A 16 -11.07 -10.25 9.30
C ARG A 16 -11.40 -9.40 10.53
N ALA A 17 -12.66 -9.38 10.97
CA ALA A 17 -13.09 -8.66 12.16
C ALA A 17 -12.53 -9.26 13.47
N GLY A 18 -12.35 -10.59 13.52
CA GLY A 18 -11.75 -11.29 14.65
C GLY A 18 -10.23 -11.11 14.73
N LEU A 19 -9.53 -11.26 13.60
CA LEU A 19 -8.08 -11.21 13.57
C LEU A 19 -7.50 -9.78 13.59
N SER A 20 -8.28 -8.75 13.21
CA SER A 20 -7.86 -7.35 13.31
C SER A 20 -7.59 -6.88 14.75
N ARG A 21 -8.15 -7.56 15.75
CA ARG A 21 -7.89 -7.30 17.17
C ARG A 21 -6.55 -7.84 17.66
N SER A 22 -5.86 -8.65 16.86
CA SER A 22 -4.56 -9.24 17.22
C SER A 22 -3.59 -9.20 16.03
N PRO A 23 -3.00 -8.04 15.73
CA PRO A 23 -2.15 -7.83 14.55
C PRO A 23 -0.97 -8.80 14.45
N ILE A 24 -0.37 -9.18 15.59
CA ILE A 24 0.78 -10.10 15.63
C ILE A 24 0.36 -11.52 15.23
N THR A 25 -0.71 -12.05 15.82
CA THR A 25 -1.23 -13.38 15.50
C THR A 25 -1.70 -13.45 14.05
N TYR A 26 -2.34 -12.39 13.55
CA TYR A 26 -2.71 -12.26 12.15
C TYR A 26 -1.49 -12.32 11.22
N ALA A 27 -0.42 -11.60 11.55
CA ALA A 27 0.81 -11.62 10.75
C ALA A 27 1.49 -13.00 10.76
N ILE A 28 1.51 -13.70 11.90
CA ILE A 28 2.09 -15.05 12.00
C ILE A 28 1.29 -16.04 11.16
N ILE A 29 -0.05 -16.07 11.31
CA ILE A 29 -0.91 -16.97 10.53
C ILE A 29 -0.81 -16.64 9.05
N GLY A 30 -0.98 -15.37 8.67
CA GLY A 30 -0.92 -14.93 7.28
C GLY A 30 0.43 -15.24 6.62
N GLY A 31 1.54 -14.93 7.30
CA GLY A 31 2.88 -15.23 6.80
C GLY A 31 3.12 -16.73 6.65
N THR A 32 2.73 -17.54 7.64
CA THR A 32 2.86 -19.01 7.59
C THR A 32 2.03 -19.59 6.46
N SER A 33 0.78 -19.15 6.31
CA SER A 33 -0.12 -19.59 5.25
C SER A 33 0.41 -19.21 3.87
N LEU A 34 0.99 -18.02 3.70
CA LEU A 34 1.58 -17.59 2.42
C LEU A 34 2.77 -18.47 2.01
N VAL A 35 3.67 -18.78 2.96
CA VAL A 35 4.82 -19.66 2.72
C VAL A 35 4.35 -21.08 2.38
N LEU A 36 3.39 -21.63 3.13
CA LEU A 36 2.84 -22.95 2.86
C LEU A 36 2.08 -23.00 1.52
N PHE A 37 1.37 -21.94 1.16
CA PHE A 37 0.70 -21.83 -0.13
C PHE A 37 1.70 -21.92 -1.28
N TRP A 38 2.77 -21.12 -1.24
CA TRP A 38 3.79 -21.13 -2.28
C TRP A 38 4.50 -22.50 -2.37
N ARG A 39 4.80 -23.10 -1.22
CA ARG A 39 5.30 -24.48 -1.16
C ARG A 39 4.33 -25.47 -1.80
N GLY A 40 3.04 -25.36 -1.51
CA GLY A 40 2.01 -26.20 -2.09
C GLY A 40 1.93 -26.07 -3.61
N MET A 41 2.01 -24.84 -4.13
CA MET A 41 2.03 -24.58 -5.57
C MET A 41 3.22 -25.26 -6.26
N TRP A 42 4.42 -25.22 -5.67
CA TRP A 42 5.59 -25.93 -6.19
C TRP A 42 5.40 -27.45 -6.17
N MET A 43 4.92 -28.01 -5.05
CA MET A 43 4.68 -29.45 -4.96
C MET A 43 3.63 -29.94 -5.96
N VAL A 44 2.59 -29.14 -6.21
CA VAL A 44 1.58 -29.46 -7.23
C VAL A 44 2.20 -29.42 -8.63
N ALA A 45 3.06 -28.44 -8.92
CA ALA A 45 3.78 -28.38 -10.19
C ALA A 45 4.70 -29.60 -10.38
N ASP A 46 5.45 -29.98 -9.34
CA ASP A 46 6.34 -31.16 -9.36
C ASP A 46 5.54 -32.47 -9.55
N MET A 47 4.37 -32.59 -8.91
CA MET A 47 3.50 -33.75 -9.09
C MET A 47 2.95 -33.84 -10.52
N LEU A 48 2.55 -32.71 -11.11
CA LEU A 48 2.09 -32.65 -12.49
C LEU A 48 3.23 -32.90 -13.50
N GLU A 49 4.45 -32.50 -13.16
CA GLU A 49 5.65 -32.86 -13.92
C GLU A 49 5.88 -34.38 -13.87
N ALA A 50 5.78 -34.98 -12.68
CA ALA A 50 6.01 -36.41 -12.44
C ALA A 50 4.94 -37.33 -13.03
N GLU A 51 3.69 -36.88 -13.18
CA GLU A 51 2.63 -37.63 -13.88
C GLU A 51 2.93 -37.84 -15.37
N GLY A 52 3.84 -37.05 -15.94
CA GLY A 52 4.32 -37.20 -17.31
C GLY A 52 3.28 -36.81 -18.39
N GLY A 53 3.56 -37.17 -19.64
CA GLY A 53 2.70 -36.85 -20.78
C GLY A 53 2.69 -35.35 -21.13
N TRP A 54 1.55 -34.87 -21.63
CA TRP A 54 1.39 -33.48 -22.06
C TRP A 54 1.44 -32.49 -20.88
N LEU A 55 0.88 -32.87 -19.72
CA LEU A 55 0.96 -32.08 -18.48
C LEU A 55 2.41 -31.98 -18.01
N GLY A 56 3.15 -33.10 -18.01
CA GLY A 56 4.55 -33.08 -17.61
C GLY A 56 5.43 -32.14 -18.45
N PHE A 57 5.16 -32.05 -19.76
CA PHE A 57 5.84 -31.09 -20.64
C PHE A 57 5.55 -29.64 -20.26
N TRP A 58 4.29 -29.28 -20.00
CA TRP A 58 3.91 -27.91 -19.63
C TRP A 58 4.43 -27.48 -18.27
N PHE A 59 4.47 -28.40 -17.31
CA PHE A 59 4.93 -28.12 -15.94
C PHE A 59 6.45 -28.26 -15.77
N SER A 60 7.16 -28.80 -16.77
CA SER A 60 8.63 -28.87 -16.76
C SER A 60 9.28 -27.50 -16.49
N ALA A 61 10.34 -27.48 -15.70
CA ALA A 61 10.96 -26.24 -15.21
C ALA A 61 11.27 -25.19 -16.29
N PRO A 62 11.81 -25.53 -17.49
CA PRO A 62 12.07 -24.53 -18.53
C PRO A 62 10.79 -24.00 -19.19
N VAL A 63 9.78 -24.85 -19.39
CA VAL A 63 8.54 -24.49 -20.08
C VAL A 63 7.63 -23.67 -19.17
N SER A 64 7.45 -24.11 -17.92
CA SER A 64 6.65 -23.38 -16.93
C SER A 64 7.24 -21.99 -16.64
N LEU A 65 8.58 -21.87 -16.64
CA LEU A 65 9.26 -20.58 -16.53
C LEU A 65 8.99 -19.70 -17.76
N ALA A 66 9.13 -20.22 -18.98
CA ALA A 66 8.86 -19.44 -20.20
C ALA A 66 7.40 -18.97 -20.28
N VAL A 67 6.45 -19.85 -19.96
CA VAL A 67 5.02 -19.54 -19.97
C VAL A 67 4.64 -18.53 -18.89
N SER A 68 5.16 -18.69 -17.67
CA SER A 68 4.90 -17.74 -16.59
C SER A 68 5.49 -16.36 -16.88
N VAL A 69 6.71 -16.29 -17.42
CA VAL A 69 7.32 -15.01 -17.86
C VAL A 69 6.49 -14.37 -18.97
N ALA A 70 6.08 -15.13 -19.99
CA ALA A 70 5.24 -14.61 -21.05
C ALA A 70 3.88 -14.09 -20.53
N ALA A 71 3.21 -14.84 -19.64
CA ALA A 71 1.97 -14.44 -19.01
C ALA A 71 2.14 -13.16 -18.15
N LEU A 72 3.22 -13.08 -17.37
CA LEU A 72 3.54 -11.90 -16.57
C LEU A 72 3.84 -10.66 -17.44
N LEU A 73 4.47 -10.84 -18.60
CA LEU A 73 4.70 -9.76 -19.55
C LEU A 73 3.40 -9.31 -20.23
N LEU A 74 2.56 -10.26 -20.67
CA LEU A 74 1.27 -9.97 -21.32
C LEU A 74 0.30 -9.23 -20.39
N THR A 75 0.30 -9.60 -19.10
CA THR A 75 -0.53 -8.94 -18.08
C THR A 75 0.06 -7.63 -17.58
N GLY A 76 1.29 -7.27 -17.97
CA GLY A 76 2.03 -6.13 -17.44
C GLY A 76 2.49 -6.28 -15.99
N LEU A 77 2.15 -7.39 -15.33
CA LEU A 77 2.50 -7.66 -13.94
C LEU A 77 4.01 -7.82 -13.73
N PHE A 78 4.75 -8.29 -14.73
CA PHE A 78 6.21 -8.39 -14.65
C PHE A 78 6.85 -7.02 -14.35
N VAL A 79 6.45 -5.99 -15.09
CA VAL A 79 6.98 -4.64 -14.89
C VAL A 79 6.46 -4.06 -13.56
N SER A 80 5.19 -4.30 -13.22
CA SER A 80 4.62 -3.81 -11.97
C SER A 80 5.30 -4.40 -10.72
N PHE A 81 5.53 -5.71 -10.68
CA PHE A 81 6.14 -6.37 -9.51
C PHE A 81 7.63 -6.02 -9.37
N PHE A 82 8.37 -5.91 -10.48
CA PHE A 82 9.82 -5.70 -10.43
C PHE A 82 10.22 -4.22 -10.38
N ILE A 83 9.45 -3.34 -11.00
CA ILE A 83 9.76 -1.90 -11.13
C ILE A 83 8.68 -1.05 -10.43
N GLY A 84 7.40 -1.43 -10.56
CA GLY A 84 6.25 -0.67 -10.07
C GLY A 84 6.23 -0.46 -8.56
N ASP A 85 6.44 -1.48 -7.73
CA ASP A 85 6.38 -1.32 -6.26
C ASP A 85 7.34 -0.26 -5.74
N ARG A 86 8.59 -0.23 -6.25
CA ARG A 86 9.55 0.81 -5.85
C ARG A 86 9.17 2.18 -6.40
N ILE A 87 8.74 2.28 -7.66
CA ILE A 87 8.36 3.57 -8.26
C ILE A 87 7.15 4.16 -7.53
N ILE A 88 6.11 3.37 -7.27
CA ILE A 88 4.90 3.78 -6.55
C ILE A 88 5.24 4.19 -5.12
N LEU A 89 6.05 3.39 -4.40
CA LEU A 89 6.52 3.76 -3.05
C LEU A 89 7.33 5.07 -3.05
N THR A 90 8.20 5.28 -4.04
CA THR A 90 8.96 6.54 -4.14
C THR A 90 8.09 7.74 -4.50
N GLY A 91 7.07 7.55 -5.35
CA GLY A 91 6.08 8.58 -5.69
C GLY A 91 5.25 8.98 -4.47
N LEU A 92 4.66 8.01 -3.77
CA LEU A 92 3.88 8.24 -2.54
C LEU A 92 4.72 8.91 -1.44
N LYS A 93 5.99 8.51 -1.30
CA LYS A 93 6.91 9.15 -0.34
C LYS A 93 7.25 10.59 -0.72
N HIS A 94 7.35 10.89 -2.02
CA HIS A 94 7.57 12.25 -2.51
C HIS A 94 6.35 13.14 -2.26
N GLU A 95 5.14 12.67 -2.60
CA GLU A 95 3.89 13.39 -2.35
C GLU A 95 3.69 13.68 -0.87
N LYS A 96 3.91 12.70 0.01
CA LYS A 96 3.85 12.91 1.46
C LYS A 96 4.82 13.98 1.93
N LYS A 97 6.06 13.97 1.42
CA LYS A 97 7.09 14.97 1.75
C LYS A 97 6.71 16.37 1.25
N LEU A 98 6.04 16.48 0.10
CA LEU A 98 5.51 17.75 -0.40
C LEU A 98 4.38 18.26 0.50
N ALA A 99 3.43 17.40 0.87
CA ALA A 99 2.34 17.75 1.78
C ALA A 99 2.85 18.26 3.14
N GLU A 100 3.82 17.57 3.75
CA GLU A 100 4.45 18.00 5.01
C GLU A 100 5.17 19.35 4.90
N LYS A 101 5.73 19.68 3.72
CA LYS A 101 6.36 20.98 3.48
C LYS A 101 5.31 22.08 3.34
N THR A 102 4.25 21.84 2.58
CA THR A 102 3.16 22.80 2.41
C THR A 102 2.47 23.10 3.74
N GLU A 103 2.26 22.09 4.58
CA GLU A 103 1.71 22.29 5.93
C GLU A 103 2.59 23.21 6.78
N LYS A 104 3.91 23.01 6.77
CA LYS A 104 4.86 23.89 7.46
C LYS A 104 4.87 25.31 6.89
N GLU A 105 4.83 25.47 5.58
CA GLU A 105 4.77 26.78 4.93
C GLU A 105 3.49 27.54 5.36
N VAL A 106 2.34 26.84 5.43
CA VAL A 106 1.08 27.41 5.91
C VAL A 106 1.15 27.81 7.39
N GLU A 107 1.76 26.98 8.24
CA GLU A 107 1.95 27.30 9.67
C GLU A 107 2.87 28.52 9.87
N GLU A 108 3.94 28.62 9.08
CA GLU A 108 4.84 29.79 9.08
C GLU A 108 4.14 31.06 8.61
N GLU A 109 3.30 30.98 7.58
CA GLU A 109 2.48 32.11 7.12
C GLU A 109 1.46 32.55 8.17
N GLU A 110 0.78 31.61 8.83
CA GLU A 110 -0.17 31.92 9.91
C GLU A 110 0.53 32.66 11.07
N SER A 111 1.74 32.22 11.44
CA SER A 111 2.56 32.87 12.46
C SER A 111 2.90 34.32 12.09
N LYS A 112 3.35 34.56 10.84
CA LYS A 112 3.65 35.91 10.34
C LYS A 112 2.41 36.82 10.31
N ILE A 113 1.25 36.27 9.97
CA ILE A 113 -0.02 37.03 9.97
C ILE A 113 -0.41 37.44 11.39
N LYS A 114 -0.22 36.56 12.39
CA LYS A 114 -0.44 36.89 13.81
C LYS A 114 0.51 37.97 14.29
N GLU A 115 1.78 37.90 13.91
CA GLU A 115 2.78 38.92 14.25
C GLU A 115 2.43 40.29 13.62
N LEU A 116 2.02 40.31 12.35
CA LEU A 116 1.56 41.52 11.67
C LEU A 116 0.33 42.13 12.34
N HIS A 117 -0.66 41.31 12.72
CA HIS A 117 -1.83 41.78 13.47
C HIS A 117 -1.43 42.41 14.81
N ALA A 118 -0.51 41.78 15.54
CA ALA A 118 -0.03 42.31 16.82
C ALA A 118 0.69 43.66 16.64
N HIS A 119 1.48 43.82 15.58
CA HIS A 119 2.12 45.09 15.25
C HIS A 119 1.10 46.19 14.89
N ILE A 120 0.07 45.87 14.11
CA ILE A 120 -1.01 46.82 13.78
C ILE A 120 -1.73 47.26 15.05
N GLU A 121 -2.11 46.32 15.91
CA GLU A 121 -2.81 46.63 17.17
C GLU A 121 -1.94 47.49 18.11
N HIS A 122 -0.63 47.28 18.10
CA HIS A 122 0.30 48.12 18.86
C HIS A 122 0.36 49.55 18.31
N ILE A 123 0.43 49.70 16.98
CA ILE A 123 0.43 51.01 16.30
C ILE A 123 -0.88 51.76 16.56
N GLU A 124 -2.02 51.08 16.49
CA GLU A 124 -3.33 51.68 16.81
C GLU A 124 -3.37 52.22 18.24
N LYS A 125 -2.88 51.46 19.23
CA LYS A 125 -2.77 51.92 20.62
C LYS A 125 -1.87 53.16 20.75
N GLN A 126 -0.72 53.17 20.07
CA GLN A 126 0.19 54.33 20.09
C GLN A 126 -0.45 55.58 19.46
N LEU A 127 -1.21 55.42 18.37
CA LEU A 127 -1.94 56.52 17.73
C LEU A 127 -3.05 57.08 18.64
N ASP A 128 -3.80 56.21 19.32
CA ASP A 128 -4.84 56.62 20.26
C ASP A 128 -4.29 57.38 21.48
N GLU A 129 -3.12 56.98 21.99
CA GLU A 129 -2.43 57.70 23.07
C GLU A 129 -1.94 59.08 22.63
N LEU A 130 -1.45 59.21 21.39
CA LEU A 130 -1.04 60.48 20.81
C LEU A 130 -2.22 61.41 20.53
N ALA A 131 -3.37 60.87 20.10
CA ALA A 131 -4.57 61.65 19.80
C ALA A 131 -5.29 62.18 21.05
N LYS A 132 -5.05 61.58 22.23
CA LYS A 132 -5.61 62.03 23.52
C LYS A 132 -4.78 63.10 24.22
N LYS A 133 -3.64 63.49 23.65
CA LYS A 133 -2.71 64.48 24.19
C LYS A 133 -2.84 65.81 23.48
#